data_AF-A0A1F2HRI9-F1
#
_entry.id   AF-A0A1F2HRI9-F1
#
_cell.length_a   1.000
_cell.length_b   1.000
_cell.length_c   1.000
_cell.angle_alpha   90.00
_cell.angle_beta   90.00
_cell.angle_gamma   90.00
#
_symmetry.space_group_name_H-M   'P 1'
#
loop_
_entity.id
_entity.type
_entity.pdbx_description
1 polymer ?
#
loop_
_entity_poly.entity_id
_entity_poly.type
_entity_poly.pdbx_seq_one_letter_code
_entity_poly.pdbx_strand_id
1 'polypeptide(L)'
;MTAYKKGWLRASIAGGITSLLTLFLYLSGQPYQVNKSTFLTGLIVAIILATAPIYDDNRLSLKQQSLLHFSIMCVTILPILCLSGWYPLHNIVDFLKILASFLTCGLVLWLLAYLIFGKLLHK
;
A
#
# COMPACT_ATOMS: atom_id res chain seq x y z
N MET A 1 17.98 16.45 -0.16
CA MET A 1 17.02 15.66 0.65
C MET A 1 17.23 14.18 0.34
N THR A 2 17.49 13.30 1.32
CA THR A 2 17.70 11.86 1.08
C THR A 2 16.44 11.21 0.48
N ALA A 3 16.59 10.13 -0.30
CA ALA A 3 15.47 9.45 -0.98
C ALA A 3 14.33 9.08 0.01
N TYR A 4 14.71 8.64 1.21
CA TYR A 4 13.79 8.37 2.32
C TYR A 4 12.95 9.58 2.73
N LYS A 5 13.54 10.78 2.86
CA LYS A 5 12.79 12.01 3.16
C LYS A 5 11.76 12.33 2.07
N LYS A 6 12.08 12.07 0.80
CA LYS A 6 11.13 12.26 -0.32
C LYS A 6 10.00 11.23 -0.29
N GLY A 7 10.26 9.99 0.12
CA GLY A 7 9.21 8.98 0.30
C GLY A 7 8.25 9.34 1.42
N TRP A 8 8.77 9.73 2.58
CA TRP A 8 7.97 10.23 3.69
C TRP A 8 7.13 11.44 3.33
N LEU A 9 7.67 12.40 2.58
CA LEU A 9 6.90 13.55 2.11
C LEU A 9 5.72 13.11 1.20
N ARG A 10 5.97 12.22 0.24
CA ARG A 10 4.93 11.68 -0.66
C ARG A 10 3.84 10.94 0.12
N ALA A 11 4.24 10.13 1.09
CA ALA A 11 3.33 9.42 1.98
C ALA A 11 2.47 10.37 2.82
N SER A 12 3.09 11.41 3.41
CA SER A 12 2.37 12.42 4.19
C SER A 12 1.37 13.21 3.34
N ILE A 13 1.73 13.56 2.10
CA ILE A 13 0.80 14.23 1.18
C ILE A 13 -0.40 13.33 0.86
N ALA A 14 -0.15 12.08 0.46
CA ALA A 14 -1.23 11.14 0.13
C ALA A 14 -2.11 10.82 1.35
N GLY A 15 -1.49 10.58 2.51
CA GLY A 15 -2.20 10.36 3.78
C GLY A 15 -3.00 11.58 4.21
N GLY A 16 -2.46 12.78 4.04
CA GLY A 16 -3.16 14.04 4.34
C GLY A 16 -4.38 14.25 3.46
N ILE A 17 -4.23 14.08 2.14
CA ILE A 17 -5.34 14.21 1.18
C ILE A 17 -6.47 13.22 1.49
N THR A 18 -6.12 11.95 1.72
CA THR A 18 -7.11 10.90 1.97
C THR A 18 -7.76 11.01 3.34
N SER A 19 -7.04 11.52 4.35
CA SER A 19 -7.63 11.85 5.65
C SER A 19 -8.59 13.03 5.56
N LEU A 20 -8.24 14.08 4.80
CA LEU A 20 -9.14 15.21 4.54
C LEU A 20 -10.39 14.77 3.77
N LEU A 21 -10.25 13.91 2.77
CA LEU A 21 -11.38 13.33 2.06
C LEU A 21 -12.27 12.51 3.00
N THR A 22 -11.67 11.68 3.87
CA THR A 22 -12.42 10.91 4.87
C THR A 22 -13.21 11.83 5.81
N LEU A 23 -12.59 12.92 6.27
CA LEU A 23 -13.26 13.92 7.11
C LEU A 23 -14.43 14.57 6.36
N PHE A 24 -14.23 14.94 5.10
CA PHE A 24 -15.29 15.51 4.27
C PHE A 24 -16.47 14.54 4.10
N LEU A 25 -16.21 13.26 3.83
CA LEU A 25 -17.25 12.24 3.70
C LEU A 25 -18.00 12.04 5.02
N TYR A 26 -17.30 12.07 6.15
CA TYR A 26 -17.89 12.02 7.48
C TYR A 26 -18.83 13.20 7.73
N LEU A 27 -18.37 14.43 7.46
CA LEU A 27 -19.17 15.64 7.61
C LEU A 27 -20.36 15.68 6.65
N SER A 28 -20.25 15.01 5.50
CA SER A 28 -21.34 14.86 4.51
C SER A 28 -22.36 13.79 4.89
N GLY A 29 -22.23 13.14 6.05
CA GLY A 29 -23.16 12.12 6.53
C GLY A 29 -23.04 10.77 5.83
N GLN A 30 -21.91 10.48 5.17
CA GLN A 30 -21.70 9.18 4.52
C GLN A 30 -21.65 8.03 5.53
N PRO A 31 -22.07 6.81 5.15
CA PRO A 31 -22.05 5.67 6.04
C PRO A 31 -20.66 5.41 6.63
N TYR A 32 -20.61 4.97 7.90
CA TYR A 32 -19.35 4.68 8.60
C TYR A 32 -18.44 3.73 7.81
N GLN A 33 -19.02 2.72 7.14
CA GLN A 33 -18.26 1.76 6.33
C GLN A 33 -17.55 2.42 5.14
N VAL A 34 -18.17 3.41 4.51
CA VAL A 34 -17.57 4.17 3.41
C VAL A 34 -16.40 5.00 3.92
N ASN A 35 -16.58 5.70 5.05
CA ASN A 35 -15.51 6.51 5.66
C ASN A 35 -14.33 5.65 6.10
N LYS A 36 -14.59 4.53 6.80
CA LYS A 36 -13.57 3.57 7.21
C LYS A 36 -12.81 3.02 6.00
N SER A 37 -13.51 2.61 4.95
CA SER A 37 -12.89 2.07 3.74
C SER A 37 -11.99 3.09 3.04
N THR A 38 -12.44 4.34 2.91
CA THR A 38 -11.66 5.44 2.32
C THR A 38 -10.39 5.72 3.13
N PHE A 39 -10.50 5.78 4.46
CA PHE A 39 -9.35 5.99 5.34
C PHE A 39 -8.31 4.87 5.21
N LEU A 40 -8.75 3.61 5.27
CA LEU A 40 -7.86 2.46 5.17
C LEU A 40 -7.18 2.37 3.80
N THR A 41 -7.91 2.69 2.73
CA THR A 41 -7.34 2.79 1.38
C THR A 41 -6.26 3.87 1.33
N GLY A 42 -6.52 5.04 1.90
CA GLY A 42 -5.54 6.12 1.99
C GLY A 42 -4.30 5.76 2.80
N LEU A 43 -4.48 5.06 3.91
CA LEU A 43 -3.40 4.54 4.73
C LEU A 43 -2.52 3.52 3.96
N ILE A 44 -3.14 2.60 3.23
CA ILE A 44 -2.43 1.63 2.36
C ILE A 44 -1.60 2.39 1.32
N VAL A 45 -2.18 3.37 0.63
CA VAL A 45 -1.46 4.18 -0.37
C VAL A 45 -0.29 4.93 0.25
N ALA A 46 -0.48 5.51 1.44
CA ALA A 46 0.60 6.19 2.16
C ALA A 46 1.76 5.23 2.50
N ILE A 47 1.47 4.00 2.95
CA ILE A 47 2.49 2.98 3.24
C ILE A 47 3.26 2.58 1.98
N ILE A 48 2.58 2.39 0.85
CA ILE A 48 3.21 2.08 -0.44
C ILE A 48 4.17 3.21 -0.84
N LEU A 49 3.75 4.47 -0.72
CA LEU A 49 4.59 5.63 -1.06
C LEU A 49 5.75 5.84 -0.08
N ALA A 50 5.55 5.53 1.20
CA ALA A 50 6.60 5.63 2.22
C ALA A 50 7.72 4.62 1.97
N THR A 51 7.38 3.45 1.41
CA THR A 51 8.31 2.35 1.13
C THR A 51 8.88 2.38 -0.29
N ALA A 52 8.37 3.22 -1.18
CA ALA A 52 8.91 3.42 -2.53
C ALA A 52 10.42 3.72 -2.58
N PRO A 53 11.02 4.51 -1.65
CA PRO A 53 12.47 4.76 -1.64
C PRO A 53 13.37 3.53 -1.46
N ILE A 54 12.82 2.37 -1.07
CA ILE A 54 13.58 1.12 -0.99
C ILE A 54 14.19 0.78 -2.35
N TYR A 55 13.50 1.10 -3.44
CA TYR A 55 13.98 0.85 -4.80
C TYR A 55 15.01 1.89 -5.29
N ASP A 56 15.19 3.00 -4.56
CA ASP A 56 16.22 4.00 -4.83
C ASP A 56 17.57 3.63 -4.15
N ASP A 57 17.63 2.56 -3.34
CA ASP A 57 18.84 2.15 -2.64
C ASP A 57 19.71 1.23 -3.52
N ASN A 58 20.69 1.83 -4.19
CA ASN A 58 21.63 1.15 -5.09
C ASN A 58 22.57 0.14 -4.39
N ARG A 59 22.60 0.08 -3.04
CA ARG A 59 23.40 -0.91 -2.31
C ARG A 59 22.73 -2.28 -2.29
N LEU A 60 21.42 -2.30 -2.45
CA LEU A 60 20.62 -3.52 -2.45
C LEU A 60 20.37 -3.98 -3.89
N SER A 61 20.53 -5.27 -4.13
CA SER A 61 20.08 -5.87 -5.39
C SER A 61 18.56 -5.78 -5.52
N LEU A 62 18.04 -5.79 -6.75
CA LEU A 62 16.59 -5.75 -6.99
C LEU A 62 15.82 -6.84 -6.23
N LYS A 63 16.42 -8.03 -6.06
CA LYS A 63 15.87 -9.12 -5.25
C LYS A 63 15.76 -8.73 -3.78
N GLN A 64 16.80 -8.13 -3.21
CA GLN A 64 16.80 -7.67 -1.80
C GLN A 64 15.82 -6.51 -1.59
N GLN A 65 15.76 -5.54 -2.51
CA GLN A 65 14.79 -4.45 -2.47
C GLN A 65 13.34 -4.99 -2.49
N SER A 66 13.06 -5.91 -3.41
CA SER A 66 11.72 -6.52 -3.54
C SER A 66 11.34 -7.34 -2.31
N LEU A 67 12.28 -8.11 -1.75
CA LEU A 67 12.04 -8.91 -0.54
C LEU A 67 11.79 -8.02 0.68
N LEU A 68 12.56 -6.93 0.83
CA LEU A 68 12.38 -5.98 1.92
C LEU A 68 11.03 -5.26 1.81
N HIS A 69 10.70 -4.75 0.61
CA HIS A 69 9.40 -4.13 0.34
C HIS A 69 8.25 -5.09 0.64
N PHE A 70 8.31 -6.32 0.11
CA PHE A 70 7.31 -7.35 0.34
C PHE A 70 7.14 -7.69 1.82
N SER A 71 8.24 -7.81 2.57
CA SER A 71 8.21 -8.07 4.01
C SER A 71 7.48 -6.95 4.76
N ILE A 72 7.75 -5.68 4.40
CA ILE A 72 7.07 -4.53 4.99
C ILE A 72 5.57 -4.56 4.63
N MET A 73 5.22 -4.84 3.37
CA MET A 73 3.81 -4.96 2.96
C MET A 73 3.09 -6.08 3.74
N CYS A 74 3.75 -7.20 4.02
CA CYS A 74 3.19 -8.30 4.82
C CYS A 74 2.91 -7.90 6.27
N VAL A 75 3.78 -7.12 6.91
CA VAL A 75 3.55 -6.70 8.31
C VAL A 75 2.65 -5.47 8.44
N THR A 76 2.36 -4.78 7.35
CA THR A 76 1.55 -3.54 7.36
C THR A 76 0.20 -3.73 6.67
N ILE A 77 0.19 -4.01 5.37
CA ILE A 77 -1.03 -4.09 4.55
C ILE A 77 -1.84 -5.34 4.87
N LEU A 78 -1.22 -6.50 5.06
CA LEU A 78 -1.97 -7.73 5.33
C LEU A 78 -2.80 -7.64 6.63
N PRO A 79 -2.26 -7.16 7.77
CA PRO A 79 -3.08 -6.87 8.95
C PRO A 79 -4.20 -5.87 8.69
N ILE A 80 -3.93 -4.81 7.91
CA ILE A 80 -4.96 -3.81 7.54
C ILE A 80 -6.09 -4.48 6.76
N LEU A 81 -5.78 -5.34 5.78
CA LEU A 81 -6.77 -6.07 5.02
C LEU A 81 -7.61 -6.98 5.92
N CYS A 82 -6.99 -7.65 6.89
CA CYS A 82 -7.73 -8.45 7.85
C CYS A 82 -8.67 -7.60 8.73
N LEU A 83 -8.21 -6.46 9.24
CA LEU A 83 -8.99 -5.59 10.14
C LEU A 83 -9.97 -4.66 9.40
N SER A 84 -9.87 -4.60 8.07
CA SER A 84 -10.68 -3.71 7.24
C SER A 84 -12.17 -3.99 7.33
N GLY A 85 -12.55 -5.27 7.45
CA GLY A 85 -13.93 -5.71 7.29
C GLY A 85 -14.39 -5.80 5.83
N TRP A 86 -13.48 -5.65 4.86
CA TRP A 86 -13.78 -5.84 3.42
C TRP A 86 -14.03 -7.31 3.06
N TYR A 87 -13.43 -8.21 3.84
CA TYR A 87 -13.57 -9.64 3.69
C TYR A 87 -14.16 -10.23 4.97
N PRO A 88 -15.05 -11.23 4.89
CA PRO A 88 -15.42 -12.01 6.07
C PRO A 88 -14.17 -12.68 6.65
N LEU A 89 -14.14 -12.87 7.97
CA LEU A 89 -13.01 -13.48 8.70
C LEU A 89 -13.54 -14.51 9.70
N HIS A 90 -14.30 -15.47 9.17
CA HIS A 90 -14.89 -16.51 10.00
C HIS A 90 -13.99 -17.75 10.03
N ASN A 91 -13.36 -18.07 8.89
CA ASN A 91 -12.69 -19.35 8.68
C ASN A 91 -11.31 -19.16 8.01
N ILE A 92 -10.46 -20.20 8.07
CA ILE A 92 -9.16 -20.23 7.37
C ILE A 92 -9.30 -19.97 5.87
N VAL A 93 -10.39 -20.43 5.24
CA VAL A 93 -10.64 -20.21 3.81
C VAL A 93 -10.76 -18.72 3.49
N ASP A 94 -11.35 -17.93 4.37
CA ASP A 94 -11.49 -16.49 4.12
C ASP A 94 -10.17 -15.75 4.30
N PHE A 95 -9.35 -16.19 5.26
CA PHE A 95 -7.97 -15.71 5.37
C PHE A 95 -7.16 -16.04 4.11
N LEU A 96 -7.30 -17.25 3.55
CA LEU A 96 -6.64 -17.62 2.29
C LEU A 96 -7.09 -16.75 1.12
N LYS A 97 -8.36 -16.32 1.06
CA LYS A 97 -8.84 -15.36 0.05
C LYS A 97 -8.18 -13.99 0.22
N ILE A 98 -8.07 -13.49 1.45
CA ILE A 98 -7.39 -12.22 1.76
C ILE A 98 -5.93 -12.32 1.32
N LEU A 99 -5.25 -13.39 1.69
CA LEU A 99 -3.86 -13.64 1.33
C LEU A 99 -3.69 -13.73 -0.20
N ALA A 100 -4.57 -14.46 -0.89
CA ALA A 100 -4.55 -14.56 -2.35
C ALA A 100 -4.77 -13.20 -3.01
N SER A 101 -5.71 -12.39 -2.53
CA SER A 101 -5.94 -11.02 -3.04
C SER A 101 -4.73 -10.13 -2.82
N PHE A 102 -4.11 -10.20 -1.64
CA PHE A 102 -2.90 -9.45 -1.31
C PHE A 102 -1.74 -9.82 -2.24
N LEU A 103 -1.47 -11.12 -2.40
CA LEU A 103 -0.40 -11.63 -3.27
C LEU A 103 -0.65 -11.28 -4.74
N THR A 104 -1.88 -11.46 -5.21
CA THR A 104 -2.22 -11.18 -6.62
C THR A 104 -2.07 -9.70 -6.92
N CYS A 105 -2.63 -8.82 -6.07
CA CYS A 105 -2.50 -7.38 -6.25
C CYS A 105 -1.04 -6.92 -6.15
N GLY A 106 -0.31 -7.41 -5.14
CA GLY A 106 1.12 -7.11 -4.97
C GLY A 106 1.96 -7.53 -6.17
N LEU A 107 1.71 -8.73 -6.71
CA LEU A 107 2.40 -9.23 -7.89
C LEU A 107 2.10 -8.39 -9.13
N VAL A 108 0.83 -8.03 -9.36
CA VAL A 108 0.43 -7.18 -10.49
C VAL A 108 1.08 -5.81 -10.40
N LEU A 109 1.03 -5.16 -9.24
CA LEU A 109 1.65 -3.84 -9.03
C LEU A 109 3.17 -3.90 -9.19
N TRP A 110 3.81 -4.95 -8.66
CA TRP A 110 5.25 -5.14 -8.80
C TRP A 110 5.66 -5.38 -10.25
N LEU A 111 4.93 -6.21 -11.00
CA LEU A 111 5.18 -6.46 -12.42
C LEU A 111 5.00 -5.19 -13.25
N LEU A 112 3.94 -4.42 -13.00
CA LEU A 112 3.72 -3.14 -13.68
C LEU A 112 4.86 -2.16 -13.41
N ALA A 113 5.27 -2.02 -12.14
CA ALA A 113 6.39 -1.16 -11.78
C ALA A 113 7.71 -1.63 -12.43
N TYR A 114 7.99 -2.94 -12.43
CA TYR A 114 9.16 -3.50 -13.08
C TYR A 114 9.18 -3.25 -14.59
N LEU A 115 8.06 -3.43 -15.28
CA LEU A 115 7.97 -3.19 -16.72
C LEU A 115 8.12 -1.70 -17.06
N ILE A 116 7.45 -0.82 -16.30
CA ILE A 116 7.47 0.63 -16.54
C ILE A 116 8.85 1.21 -16.20
N PHE A 117 9.33 1.01 -14.98
CA PHE A 117 10.55 1.64 -14.51
C PHE A 117 11.81 0.87 -14.87
N GLY A 118 11.75 -0.47 -14.88
CA GLY A 118 12.91 -1.31 -15.17
C GLY A 118 13.18 -1.52 -16.65
N LYS A 119 12.15 -1.51 -17.51
CA LYS A 119 12.30 -1.84 -18.95
C LYS A 119 11.97 -0.68 -19.89
N LEU A 120 10.91 0.08 -19.61
CA LEU A 120 10.44 1.14 -20.52
C LEU A 120 11.14 2.48 -20.29
N LEU A 121 11.37 2.87 -19.04
CA LEU A 121 11.98 4.16 -18.67
C LEU A 121 13.50 4.10 -18.54
N HIS A 122 14.09 2.91 -18.42
CA HIS A 122 15.53 2.71 -18.35
C HIS A 122 16.13 2.43 -19.74
N LYS A 123 15.73 3.27 -20.71
CA LYS A 123 16.25 3.27 -22.08
C LYS A 123 17.43 4.22 -22.19
#